data_AF-A0A7S1YQ94-F1
#
_entry.id   AF-A0A7S1YQ94-F1
#
_cell.length_a   1.000
_cell.length_b   1.000
_cell.length_c   1.000
_cell.angle_alpha   90.00
_cell.angle_beta   90.00
_cell.angle_gamma   90.00
#
_symmetry.space_group_name_H-M   'P 1'
#
loop_
_entity.id
_entity.type
_entity.pdbx_description
1 polymer ?
#
loop_
_entity_poly.entity_id
_entity_poly.type
_entity_poly.pdbx_seq_one_letter_code
_entity_poly.pdbx_strand_id
1 'polypeptide(L)'
;LMELDLSLNNIDVRGASSLVSGLENNSSIIKLHLDGNSVGNRHLDSIKRLLSRNQDMMFKKLITKDELLVPLALSSMKEGSKFDLTNIYTILKERPDLLNNHQ
;
A
#
# COMPACT_ATOMS: atom_id res chain seq x y z
N LEU A 1 -5.40 -0.96 -12.19
CA LEU A 1 -5.29 0.44 -11.73
C LEU A 1 -4.73 0.43 -10.31
N MET A 2 -3.62 1.14 -10.05
CA MET A 2 -2.95 1.17 -8.74
C MET A 2 -3.19 2.49 -7.98
N GLU A 3 -3.51 3.55 -8.73
CA GLU A 3 -3.69 4.90 -8.22
C GLU A 3 -5.01 5.43 -8.76
N LEU A 4 -5.79 6.08 -7.90
CA LEU A 4 -7.06 6.68 -8.25
C LEU A 4 -7.09 8.11 -7.69
N ASP A 5 -7.46 9.06 -8.52
CA ASP A 5 -7.65 10.44 -8.11
C ASP A 5 -9.15 10.73 -8.03
N LEU A 6 -9.62 11.06 -6.83
CA LEU A 6 -10.99 11.49 -6.55
C LEU A 6 -11.03 12.90 -5.94
N SER A 7 -9.98 13.70 -6.11
CA SER A 7 -9.92 15.05 -5.58
C SER A 7 -11.05 15.92 -6.13
N LEU A 8 -11.58 16.82 -5.30
CA LEU A 8 -12.59 17.82 -5.65
C LEU A 8 -13.91 17.23 -6.21
N ASN A 9 -14.35 16.07 -5.71
CA ASN A 9 -15.57 15.40 -6.16
C ASN A 9 -16.76 15.52 -5.18
N ASN A 10 -16.69 16.45 -4.22
CA ASN A 10 -17.72 16.64 -3.20
C ASN A 10 -18.12 15.35 -2.46
N ILE A 11 -17.17 14.43 -2.26
CA ILE A 11 -17.41 13.19 -1.52
C ILE A 11 -17.65 13.57 -0.05
N ASP A 12 -18.89 13.38 0.38
CA ASP A 12 -19.30 13.57 1.77
C ASP A 12 -19.04 12.32 2.61
N VAL A 13 -19.43 12.36 3.88
CA VAL A 13 -19.29 11.26 4.83
C VAL A 13 -20.00 9.97 4.36
N ARG A 14 -21.09 10.08 3.59
CA ARG A 14 -21.81 8.91 3.07
C ARG A 14 -21.07 8.32 1.87
N GLY A 15 -20.62 9.16 0.94
CA GLY A 15 -19.77 8.75 -0.17
C GLY A 15 -18.47 8.11 0.31
N ALA A 16 -17.88 8.64 1.38
CA ALA A 16 -16.72 8.08 2.06
C ALA A 16 -16.98 6.68 2.63
N SER A 17 -18.15 6.47 3.24
CA SER A 17 -18.53 5.14 3.74
C SER A 17 -18.66 4.13 2.59
N SER A 18 -19.28 4.52 1.47
CA SER A 18 -19.37 3.66 0.29
C SER A 18 -17.99 3.36 -0.31
N LEU A 19 -17.11 4.35 -0.33
CA LEU A 19 -15.73 4.21 -0.79
C LEU A 19 -14.94 3.22 0.08
N VAL A 20 -15.08 3.30 1.41
CA VAL A 20 -14.46 2.34 2.34
C VAL A 20 -14.94 0.91 2.03
N SER A 21 -16.26 0.69 1.93
CA SER A 21 -16.80 -0.65 1.60
C SER A 21 -16.35 -1.17 0.23
N GLY A 22 -16.19 -0.28 -0.75
CA GLY A 22 -15.62 -0.64 -2.05
C GLY A 22 -14.14 -1.02 -1.95
N LEU A 23 -13.37 -0.31 -1.14
CA LEU A 23 -11.94 -0.56 -0.92
C LEU A 23 -11.67 -1.83 -0.11
N GLU A 24 -12.58 -2.25 0.78
CA GLU A 24 -12.45 -3.53 1.51
C GLU A 24 -12.31 -4.72 0.56
N ASN A 25 -13.06 -4.68 -0.55
CA ASN A 25 -13.04 -5.70 -1.60
C ASN A 25 -12.01 -5.42 -2.71
N ASN A 26 -11.33 -4.26 -2.66
CA ASN A 26 -10.30 -3.90 -3.61
C ASN A 26 -8.91 -4.24 -3.07
N SER A 27 -8.13 -5.01 -3.83
CA SER A 27 -6.75 -5.39 -3.48
C SER A 27 -5.69 -4.77 -4.40
N SER A 28 -6.08 -3.84 -5.27
CA SER A 28 -5.21 -3.28 -6.33
C SER A 28 -4.83 -1.82 -6.11
N ILE A 29 -5.72 -1.02 -5.53
CA ILE A 29 -5.48 0.41 -5.28
C ILE A 29 -4.56 0.56 -4.07
N ILE A 30 -3.45 1.26 -4.27
CA ILE A 30 -2.41 1.53 -3.26
C ILE A 30 -2.23 3.03 -3.00
N LYS A 31 -2.83 3.89 -3.84
CA LYS A 31 -2.85 5.34 -3.71
C LYS A 31 -4.22 5.89 -4.07
N LEU A 32 -4.70 6.83 -3.26
CA LEU A 32 -6.00 7.46 -3.44
C LEU A 32 -5.90 8.93 -3.04
N HIS A 33 -6.16 9.82 -3.99
CA HIS A 33 -6.21 11.26 -3.73
C HIS A 33 -7.64 11.68 -3.43
N LEU A 34 -7.83 12.39 -2.32
CA LEU A 34 -9.15 12.80 -1.82
C LEU A 34 -9.18 14.28 -1.45
N ASP A 35 -8.21 15.07 -1.91
CA ASP A 35 -8.09 16.47 -1.57
C ASP A 35 -9.34 17.24 -1.99
N GLY A 36 -9.79 18.18 -1.15
CA GLY A 36 -11.01 18.95 -1.40
C GLY A 36 -12.32 18.17 -1.27
N ASN A 37 -12.32 17.01 -0.62
CA ASN A 37 -13.55 16.28 -0.24
C ASN A 37 -13.84 16.36 1.27
N SER A 38 -15.07 16.06 1.66
CA SER A 38 -15.57 16.10 3.04
C SER A 38 -15.74 14.69 3.63
N VAL A 39 -14.69 13.87 3.51
CA VAL A 39 -14.68 12.43 3.83
C VAL A 39 -14.75 12.16 5.36
N GLY A 40 -14.20 13.08 6.15
CA GLY A 40 -14.11 12.99 7.61
C GLY A 40 -12.98 12.08 8.11
N ASN A 41 -12.36 12.44 9.25
CA ASN A 41 -11.13 11.80 9.75
C ASN A 41 -11.25 10.29 9.94
N ARG A 42 -12.37 9.80 10.49
CA ARG A 42 -12.58 8.35 10.71
C ARG A 42 -12.50 7.54 9.42
N HIS A 43 -13.09 8.05 8.34
CA HIS A 43 -13.04 7.37 7.05
C HIS A 43 -11.65 7.48 6.41
N LEU A 44 -10.97 8.62 6.55
CA LEU A 44 -9.58 8.75 6.10
C LEU A 44 -8.66 7.74 6.78
N ASP A 45 -8.81 7.51 8.09
CA ASP A 45 -8.03 6.50 8.81
C ASP A 45 -8.32 5.08 8.32
N SER A 46 -9.59 4.75 8.06
CA SER A 46 -9.97 3.47 7.47
C SER A 46 -9.38 3.28 6.07
N ILE A 47 -9.49 4.31 5.22
CA ILE A 47 -8.92 4.30 3.86
C ILE A 47 -7.41 4.09 3.91
N LYS A 48 -6.68 4.83 4.77
CA LYS A 48 -5.23 4.66 4.96
C LYS A 48 -4.87 3.22 5.33
N ARG A 49 -5.61 2.60 6.25
CA ARG A 49 -5.40 1.19 6.64
C ARG A 49 -5.61 0.23 5.47
N LEU A 50 -6.65 0.44 4.66
CA LEU A 50 -6.94 -0.40 3.50
C LEU A 50 -5.87 -0.27 2.40
N LEU A 51 -5.40 0.96 2.13
CA LEU A 51 -4.31 1.21 1.18
C LEU A 51 -3.00 0.56 1.64
N SER A 52 -2.66 0.70 2.93
CA SER A 52 -1.48 0.05 3.51
C SER A 52 -1.56 -1.47 3.38
N ARG A 53 -2.72 -2.09 3.69
CA ARG A 53 -2.93 -3.53 3.47
C ARG A 53 -2.65 -3.93 2.01
N ASN A 54 -3.14 -3.16 1.05
CA ASN A 54 -2.94 -3.46 -0.37
C ASN A 54 -1.46 -3.33 -0.78
N GLN A 55 -0.74 -2.35 -0.24
CA GLN A 55 0.71 -2.22 -0.41
C GLN A 55 1.44 -3.44 0.16
N ASP A 56 1.07 -3.90 1.36
CA ASP A 56 1.65 -5.10 1.97
C ASP A 56 1.42 -6.34 1.10
N MET A 57 0.21 -6.49 0.54
CA MET A 57 -0.13 -7.61 -0.34
C MET A 57 0.66 -7.58 -1.65
N MET A 58 0.76 -6.41 -2.29
CA MET A 58 1.56 -6.23 -3.49
C MET A 58 3.02 -6.57 -3.23
N PHE A 59 3.54 -6.14 -2.07
CA PHE A 59 4.91 -6.36 -1.68
C PHE A 59 5.20 -7.83 -1.34
N LYS A 60 4.32 -8.49 -0.57
CA LYS A 60 4.40 -9.94 -0.34
C LYS A 60 4.42 -10.72 -1.65
N LYS A 61 3.55 -10.34 -2.59
CA LYS A 61 3.51 -10.95 -3.93
C LYS A 61 4.82 -10.73 -4.70
N LEU A 62 5.46 -9.58 -4.56
CA LEU A 62 6.76 -9.29 -5.18
C LEU A 62 7.87 -10.16 -4.56
N ILE A 63 7.96 -10.21 -3.23
CA ILE A 63 8.95 -11.05 -2.54
C ILE A 63 8.77 -12.53 -2.90
N THR A 64 7.54 -13.05 -2.91
CA THR A 64 7.30 -14.47 -3.24
C THR A 64 7.59 -14.83 -4.70
N LYS A 65 7.73 -13.83 -5.58
CA LYS A 65 8.06 -14.03 -6.99
C LYS A 65 9.56 -14.03 -7.25
N ASP A 66 10.35 -13.53 -6.31
CA ASP A 66 11.79 -13.34 -6.46
C ASP A 66 12.52 -14.02 -5.29
N GLU A 67 13.11 -15.18 -5.58
CA GLU A 67 13.78 -16.02 -4.58
C GLU A 67 14.93 -15.28 -3.86
N LEU A 68 15.53 -14.24 -4.47
CA LEU A 68 16.59 -13.44 -3.85
C LEU A 68 16.06 -12.39 -2.86
N LEU A 69 14.81 -11.94 -3.01
CA LEU A 69 14.20 -10.98 -2.09
C LEU A 69 13.70 -11.64 -0.81
N VAL A 70 13.44 -12.94 -0.83
CA VAL A 70 12.95 -13.70 0.35
C VAL A 70 13.94 -13.62 1.52
N PRO A 71 15.25 -13.89 1.36
CA PRO A 71 16.23 -13.74 2.44
C PRO A 71 16.39 -12.30 2.96
N LEU A 72 16.36 -11.30 2.07
CA LEU A 72 16.43 -9.89 2.47
C LEU A 72 15.21 -9.48 3.30
N ALA A 73 14.01 -9.88 2.87
CA ALA A 73 12.78 -9.68 3.62
C ALA A 73 12.84 -10.38 4.99
N LEU A 74 13.25 -11.64 5.05
CA LEU A 74 13.43 -12.40 6.29
C LEU A 74 14.45 -11.75 7.25
N SER A 75 15.56 -11.21 6.73
CA SER A 75 16.60 -10.57 7.55
C SER A 75 16.14 -9.24 8.18
N SER A 76 15.21 -8.54 7.53
CA SER A 76 14.60 -7.31 8.05
C SER A 76 13.47 -7.57 9.05
N MET A 77 12.95 -8.80 9.11
CA MET A 77 11.99 -9.27 10.11
C MET A 77 12.72 -9.50 11.45
N LYS A 78 13.15 -8.42 12.13
CA LYS A 78 13.56 -8.56 13.53
C LYS A 78 12.36 -9.01 14.36
N GLU A 79 12.53 -10.07 15.14
CA GLU A 79 11.51 -10.67 16.01
C GLU A 79 10.74 -9.58 16.78
N GLY A 80 9.42 -9.54 16.59
CA GLY A 80 8.51 -8.63 17.30
C GLY A 80 8.30 -7.25 16.66
N SER A 81 9.06 -6.86 15.65
CA SER A 81 8.80 -5.60 14.92
C SER A 81 7.79 -5.82 13.80
N LYS A 82 6.62 -5.18 13.92
CA LYS A 82 5.62 -5.08 12.85
C LYS A 82 6.37 -4.65 11.58
N PHE A 83 6.34 -5.49 10.55
CA PHE A 83 7.05 -5.36 9.26
C PHE A 83 7.36 -3.88 8.98
N ASP A 84 8.60 -3.42 9.24
CA ASP A 84 8.98 -2.04 9.00
C ASP A 84 9.28 -1.87 7.50
N LEU A 85 8.19 -1.99 6.75
CA LEU A 85 8.07 -2.01 5.29
C LEU A 85 8.72 -0.79 4.64
N THR A 86 8.75 0.33 5.38
CA THR A 86 9.36 1.59 4.96
C THR A 86 10.83 1.39 4.61
N ASN A 87 11.57 0.58 5.39
CA ASN A 87 13.00 0.37 5.17
C ASN A 87 13.24 -0.48 3.92
N ILE A 88 12.51 -1.58 3.71
CA ILE A 88 12.74 -2.45 2.56
C ILE A 88 12.29 -1.77 1.26
N TYR A 89 11.14 -1.10 1.27
CA TYR A 89 10.70 -0.34 0.09
C TYR A 89 11.67 0.78 -0.27
N THR A 90 12.21 1.50 0.73
CA THR A 90 13.23 2.52 0.50
C THR A 90 14.50 1.91 -0.08
N ILE A 91 14.98 0.80 0.49
CA ILE A 91 16.17 0.09 -0.02
C ILE A 91 15.97 -0.37 -1.46
N LEU A 92 14.84 -0.98 -1.81
CA LEU A 92 14.56 -1.45 -3.17
C LEU A 92 14.38 -0.30 -4.17
N LYS A 93 13.83 0.83 -3.73
CA LYS A 93 13.73 2.05 -4.54
C LYS A 93 15.11 2.67 -4.79
N GLU A 94 16.00 2.65 -3.80
CA GLU A 94 17.37 3.16 -3.91
C GLU A 94 18.32 2.19 -4.62
N ARG A 95 18.00 0.90 -4.62
CA ARG A 95 18.83 -0.18 -5.21
C ARG A 95 18.03 -1.06 -6.19
N PRO A 96 17.55 -0.49 -7.31
CA PRO A 96 16.81 -1.25 -8.33
C PRO A 96 17.70 -2.30 -9.04
N ASP A 97 19.03 -2.20 -8.91
CA ASP A 97 20.00 -3.19 -9.36
C ASP A 97 19.77 -4.57 -8.72
N LEU A 98 19.27 -4.60 -7.49
CA LEU A 98 18.95 -5.84 -6.78
C LEU A 98 17.79 -6.62 -7.42
N LEU A 99 16.97 -5.96 -8.25
CA LEU A 99 15.85 -6.59 -8.97
C LEU A 99 16.24 -7.12 -10.36
N ASN A 100 17.35 -6.64 -10.92
CA ASN A 100 17.70 -6.85 -12.33
C ASN A 100 18.87 -7.81 -12.55
N ASN A 101 19.44 -8.42 -11.51
CA ASN A 101 20.58 -9.32 -11.62
C ASN A 101 20.22 -10.76 -12.03
N HIS A 102 19.06 -10.96 -12.66
CA HIS A 102 18.72 -12.20 -13.34
C HIS A 102 18.64 -11.97 -14.85
N GLN A 103 19.82 -11.90 -15.47
CA GLN A 103 20.04 -12.41 -16.83
C GLN A 103 21.03 -13.55 -16.77
#